data_AF-A0A4V1SMT0-F1
#
_entry.id   AF-A0A4V1SMT0-F1
#
_cell.length_a   1.000
_cell.length_b   1.000
_cell.length_c   1.000
_cell.angle_alpha   90.00
_cell.angle_beta   90.00
_cell.angle_gamma   90.00
#
_symmetry.space_group_name_H-M   'P 1'
#
loop_
_entity.id
_entity.type
_entity.pdbx_description
1 polymer ?
#
loop_
_entity_poly.entity_id
_entity_poly.type
_entity_poly.pdbx_seq_one_letter_code
_entity_poly.pdbx_strand_id
1 'polypeptide(L)'
;ACMVPFVIIAAASADFLAAYPKAVKAAGLNSSDEISKFILFELAYGFDFLSIEFFFRGFLIIAFIKYAGMRAVIPAACFYCCIHLGKPMAEAISSFFGGLLLGILSYQTLSIWGGVLVHLGIAWLMEMAAYISYHF
;
A
#
# COMPACT_ATOMS: atom_id res chain seq x y z
N ALA A 1 -3.24 14.12 -0.99
CA ALA A 1 -3.63 15.11 0.04
C ALA A 1 -4.46 14.48 1.16
N CYS A 2 -5.59 13.82 0.87
CA CYS A 2 -6.49 13.31 1.93
C CYS A 2 -5.88 12.26 2.88
N MET A 3 -4.90 11.46 2.42
CA MET A 3 -4.25 10.44 3.26
C MET A 3 -3.19 11.01 4.22
N VAL A 4 -2.72 12.23 4.00
CA VAL A 4 -1.61 12.83 4.77
C VAL A 4 -1.90 12.94 6.26
N PRO A 5 -3.06 13.47 6.70
CA PRO A 5 -3.38 13.55 8.13
C PRO A 5 -3.44 12.16 8.79
N PHE A 6 -4.01 11.16 8.10
CA PHE A 6 -4.12 9.81 8.63
C PHE A 6 -2.76 9.13 8.81
N VAL A 7 -1.86 9.30 7.84
CA VAL A 7 -0.50 8.73 7.94
C VAL A 7 0.31 9.42 9.04
N ILE A 8 0.19 10.74 9.21
CA ILE A 8 0.87 11.46 10.30
C ILE A 8 0.37 10.98 11.67
N ILE A 9 -0.95 10.83 11.84
CA ILE A 9 -1.53 10.30 13.08
C ILE A 9 -1.06 8.87 13.33
N ALA A 10 -1.06 8.02 12.29
CA ALA A 10 -0.57 6.64 12.40
C ALA A 10 0.91 6.59 12.77
N ALA A 11 1.73 7.51 12.25
CA ALA A 11 3.16 7.60 12.54
C ALA A 11 3.49 7.91 14.01
N ALA A 12 2.54 8.42 14.78
CA ALA A 12 2.68 8.60 16.22
C ALA A 12 2.45 7.31 17.04
N SER A 13 2.02 6.21 16.41
CA SER A 13 1.70 4.96 17.09
C SER A 13 2.88 3.98 17.11
N ALA A 14 3.01 3.22 18.21
CA ALA A 14 4.08 2.23 18.37
C ALA A 14 4.00 1.10 17.32
N ASP A 15 2.79 0.64 16.98
CA ASP A 15 2.58 -0.42 15.99
C ASP A 15 3.07 0.00 14.60
N PHE A 16 2.86 1.26 14.23
CA PHE A 16 3.34 1.80 12.95
C PHE A 16 4.87 1.89 12.93
N LEU A 17 5.50 2.43 13.97
CA LEU A 17 6.95 2.55 14.09
C LEU A 17 7.66 1.18 14.27
N ALA A 18 6.92 0.14 14.65
CA ALA A 18 7.41 -1.23 14.62
C ALA A 18 7.51 -1.79 13.20
N ALA A 19 6.61 -1.36 12.30
CA ALA A 19 6.53 -1.83 10.92
C ALA A 19 7.35 -0.99 9.92
N TYR A 20 7.52 0.31 10.18
CA TYR A 20 8.14 1.29 9.28
C TYR A 20 9.28 2.06 9.97
N PRO A 21 10.28 2.59 9.23
CA PRO A 21 10.48 2.44 7.79
C PRO A 21 11.06 1.05 7.44
N LYS A 22 10.60 0.46 6.34
CA LYS A 22 10.95 -0.92 5.95
C LYS A 22 12.41 -1.06 5.55
N ALA A 23 13.01 -0.05 4.92
CA ALA A 23 14.43 -0.09 4.57
C ALA A 23 15.32 -0.30 5.81
N VAL A 24 14.98 0.34 6.93
CA VAL A 24 15.66 0.18 8.22
C VAL A 24 15.30 -1.15 8.88
N LYS A 25 14.00 -1.43 9.01
CA LYS A 25 13.51 -2.58 9.81
C LYS A 25 13.71 -3.93 9.14
N ALA A 26 13.54 -4.01 7.82
CA ALA A 26 13.61 -5.25 7.07
C ALA A 26 14.97 -5.44 6.37
N ALA A 27 15.58 -4.37 5.86
CA ALA A 27 16.85 -4.45 5.13
C ALA A 27 18.07 -3.98 5.95
N GLY A 28 17.88 -3.46 7.17
CA GLY A 28 18.97 -3.03 8.05
C GLY A 28 19.74 -1.79 7.58
N LEU A 29 19.17 -1.03 6.63
CA LEU A 29 19.82 0.11 5.99
C LEU A 29 19.73 1.34 6.90
N ASN A 30 20.72 1.50 7.77
CA ASN A 30 20.73 2.52 8.84
C ASN A 30 21.81 3.60 8.65
N SER A 31 22.66 3.49 7.63
CA SER A 31 23.74 4.45 7.37
C SER A 31 23.49 5.30 6.14
N SER A 32 23.87 6.57 6.22
CA SER A 32 23.88 7.51 5.09
C SER A 32 24.76 7.05 3.92
N ASP A 33 25.75 6.21 4.20
CA ASP A 33 26.68 5.68 3.19
C ASP A 33 26.01 4.62 2.28
N GLU A 34 24.82 4.15 2.63
CA GLU A 34 24.08 3.11 1.90
C GLU A 34 22.99 3.66 0.99
N ILE A 35 23.07 4.93 0.58
CA ILE A 35 22.03 5.62 -0.19
C ILE A 35 21.65 4.88 -1.49
N SER A 36 22.62 4.28 -2.18
CA SER A 36 22.35 3.50 -3.40
C SER A 36 21.53 2.23 -3.11
N LYS A 37 21.79 1.56 -1.99
CA LYS A 37 21.02 0.39 -1.56
C LYS A 37 19.63 0.79 -1.09
N PHE A 38 19.53 1.93 -0.41
CA PHE A 38 18.25 2.51 0.01
C PHE A 38 17.36 2.82 -1.20
N ILE A 39 17.89 3.53 -2.20
CA ILE A 39 17.15 3.83 -3.43
C ILE A 39 16.73 2.55 -4.16
N LEU A 40 17.64 1.57 -4.27
CA LEU A 40 17.31 0.28 -4.89
C LEU A 40 16.21 -0.46 -4.13
N PHE A 41 16.25 -0.44 -2.79
CA PHE A 41 15.22 -1.02 -1.93
C PHE A 41 13.87 -0.34 -2.15
N GLU A 42 13.82 0.99 -2.12
CA GLU A 42 12.57 1.75 -2.31
C GLU A 42 11.98 1.56 -3.71
N LEU A 43 12.82 1.41 -4.73
CA LEU A 43 12.36 1.08 -6.09
C LEU A 43 11.81 -0.34 -6.18
N ALA A 44 12.48 -1.32 -5.57
CA ALA A 44 12.01 -2.71 -5.53
C ALA A 44 10.70 -2.83 -4.73
N TYR A 45 10.65 -2.21 -3.56
CA TYR A 45 9.45 -2.13 -2.72
C TYR A 45 8.31 -1.41 -3.44
N GLY A 46 8.59 -0.30 -4.13
CA GLY A 46 7.62 0.39 -4.98
C GLY A 46 7.08 -0.51 -6.10
N PHE A 47 7.94 -1.33 -6.71
CA PHE A 47 7.55 -2.25 -7.79
C PHE A 47 6.59 -3.35 -7.32
N ASP A 48 6.66 -3.78 -6.07
CA ASP A 48 5.70 -4.75 -5.51
C ASP A 48 4.25 -4.26 -5.63
N PHE A 49 4.03 -2.94 -5.49
CA PHE A 49 2.69 -2.36 -5.63
C PHE A 49 2.16 -2.45 -7.06
N LEU A 50 3.02 -2.40 -8.08
CA LEU A 50 2.58 -2.63 -9.46
C LEU A 50 2.05 -4.07 -9.62
N SER A 51 2.72 -5.04 -9.02
CA SER A 51 2.33 -6.44 -9.06
C SER A 51 1.04 -6.70 -8.28
N ILE A 52 0.89 -6.07 -7.10
CA ILE A 52 -0.36 -6.09 -6.33
C ILE A 52 -1.51 -5.48 -7.14
N GLU A 53 -1.33 -4.31 -7.73
CA GLU A 53 -2.39 -3.67 -8.52
C GLU A 53 -2.76 -4.45 -9.77
N PHE A 54 -1.76 -4.99 -10.46
CA PHE A 54 -1.99 -5.85 -11.59
C PHE A 54 -2.85 -7.06 -11.21
N PHE A 55 -2.54 -7.72 -10.09
CA PHE A 55 -3.31 -8.87 -9.64
C PHE A 55 -4.71 -8.50 -9.14
N PHE A 56 -4.82 -7.55 -8.21
CA PHE A 56 -6.11 -7.23 -7.59
C PHE A 56 -7.02 -6.47 -8.53
N ARG A 57 -6.55 -5.44 -9.23
CA ARG A 57 -7.41 -4.59 -10.08
C ARG A 57 -7.41 -5.09 -11.51
N GLY A 58 -6.27 -5.46 -12.05
CA GLY A 58 -6.17 -6.01 -13.41
C GLY A 58 -6.83 -7.37 -13.53
N PHE A 59 -6.36 -8.35 -12.77
CA PHE A 59 -6.86 -9.72 -12.86
C PHE A 59 -8.21 -9.88 -12.15
N LEU A 60 -8.30 -9.71 -10.83
CA LEU A 60 -9.53 -10.05 -10.09
C LEU A 60 -10.74 -9.15 -10.40
N ILE A 61 -10.53 -7.88 -10.78
CA ILE A 61 -11.63 -6.98 -11.16
C ILE A 61 -11.81 -6.92 -12.67
N ILE A 62 -10.84 -6.35 -13.40
CA ILE A 62 -11.02 -6.02 -14.83
C ILE A 62 -11.18 -7.29 -15.67
N ALA A 63 -10.40 -8.35 -15.45
CA ALA A 63 -10.52 -9.58 -16.23
C ALA A 63 -11.84 -10.34 -15.95
N PHE A 64 -12.40 -10.21 -14.74
CA PHE A 64 -13.64 -10.87 -14.33
C PHE A 64 -14.89 -10.01 -14.48
N ILE A 65 -14.77 -8.75 -14.92
CA ILE A 65 -15.88 -7.81 -15.03
C ILE A 65 -17.03 -8.34 -15.90
N LYS A 66 -16.71 -9.08 -16.97
CA LYS A 66 -17.70 -9.67 -17.87
C LYS A 66 -18.49 -10.84 -17.26
N TYR A 67 -17.97 -11.46 -16.21
CA TYR A 67 -18.59 -12.62 -15.56
C TYR A 67 -19.33 -12.24 -14.28
N ALA A 68 -18.74 -11.39 -13.44
CA ALA A 68 -19.27 -11.04 -12.13
C ALA A 68 -19.72 -9.57 -12.03
N GLY A 69 -19.33 -8.71 -12.99
CA GLY A 69 -19.59 -7.28 -12.93
C GLY A 69 -19.04 -6.66 -11.64
N MET A 70 -19.76 -5.68 -11.09
CA MET A 70 -19.40 -5.01 -9.84
C MET A 70 -19.29 -5.98 -8.65
N ARG A 71 -19.93 -7.17 -8.71
CA ARG A 71 -19.88 -8.16 -7.62
C ARG A 71 -18.48 -8.75 -7.42
N ALA A 72 -17.58 -8.62 -8.40
CA ALA A 72 -16.17 -9.01 -8.24
C ALA A 72 -15.44 -8.17 -7.18
N VAL A 73 -15.89 -6.95 -6.90
CA VAL A 73 -15.18 -6.00 -6.03
C VAL A 73 -15.12 -6.44 -4.58
N ILE A 74 -16.23 -6.92 -4.01
CA ILE A 74 -16.29 -7.35 -2.61
C ILE A 74 -15.32 -8.52 -2.32
N PRO A 75 -15.36 -9.65 -3.05
CA PRO A 75 -14.44 -10.75 -2.79
C PRO A 75 -12.98 -10.37 -3.05
N ALA A 76 -12.69 -9.52 -4.05
CA ALA A 76 -11.35 -9.01 -4.25
C ALA A 76 -10.87 -8.14 -3.07
N ALA A 77 -11.75 -7.29 -2.51
CA ALA A 77 -11.45 -6.48 -1.33
C ALA A 77 -11.26 -7.35 -0.07
N CYS A 78 -12.04 -8.41 0.10
CA CYS A 78 -11.82 -9.40 1.17
C CYS A 78 -10.43 -10.05 1.03
N PHE A 79 -10.08 -10.52 -0.17
CA PHE A 79 -8.78 -11.13 -0.43
C PHE A 79 -7.64 -10.13 -0.20
N TYR A 80 -7.87 -8.87 -0.56
CA TYR A 80 -6.91 -7.78 -0.35
C TYR A 80 -6.70 -7.48 1.14
N CYS A 81 -7.77 -7.53 1.94
CA CYS A 81 -7.67 -7.44 3.40
C CYS A 81 -6.88 -8.62 4.00
N CYS A 82 -7.06 -9.84 3.48
CA CYS A 82 -6.36 -11.02 3.98
C CYS A 82 -4.83 -10.90 3.84
N ILE A 83 -4.33 -10.30 2.76
CA ILE A 83 -2.87 -10.09 2.59
C ILE A 83 -2.31 -8.98 3.49
N HIS A 84 -3.17 -8.23 4.19
CA HIS A 84 -2.78 -7.24 5.20
C HIS A 84 -2.82 -7.79 6.63
N LEU A 85 -3.24 -9.04 6.84
CA LEU A 85 -3.18 -9.66 8.15
C LEU A 85 -1.73 -9.75 8.63
N GLY A 86 -1.49 -9.37 9.89
CA GLY A 86 -0.15 -9.28 10.49
C GLY A 86 0.51 -7.90 10.35
N LYS A 87 -0.08 -6.97 9.57
CA LYS A 87 0.30 -5.56 9.57
C LYS A 87 -0.41 -4.79 10.70
N PRO A 88 -0.04 -3.52 10.98
CA PRO A 88 -0.76 -2.70 11.96
C PRO A 88 -2.27 -2.75 11.75
N MET A 89 -3.03 -2.89 12.85
CA MET A 89 -4.48 -3.17 12.78
C MET A 89 -5.23 -2.13 11.95
N ALA A 90 -4.87 -0.85 12.07
CA ALA A 90 -5.48 0.22 11.29
C ALA A 90 -5.23 0.05 9.77
N GLU A 91 -4.04 -0.42 9.37
CA GLU A 91 -3.72 -0.71 7.97
C GLU A 91 -4.54 -1.89 7.46
N ALA A 92 -4.65 -2.97 8.25
CA ALA A 92 -5.46 -4.12 7.89
C ALA A 92 -6.95 -3.77 7.70
N ILE A 93 -7.55 -3.05 8.66
CA ILE A 93 -8.96 -2.64 8.56
C ILE A 93 -9.18 -1.69 7.39
N SER A 94 -8.32 -0.67 7.25
CA SER A 94 -8.45 0.31 6.16
C SER A 94 -8.19 -0.30 4.78
N SER A 95 -7.39 -1.36 4.69
CA SER A 95 -7.12 -2.05 3.43
C SER A 95 -8.40 -2.63 2.80
N PHE A 96 -9.36 -3.12 3.58
CA PHE A 96 -10.64 -3.59 3.04
C PHE A 96 -11.39 -2.46 2.33
N PHE A 97 -11.52 -1.30 2.99
CA PHE A 97 -12.18 -0.13 2.44
C PHE A 97 -11.42 0.48 1.25
N GLY A 98 -10.09 0.51 1.31
CA GLY A 98 -9.24 0.90 0.18
C GLY A 98 -9.38 -0.07 -1.00
N GLY A 99 -9.48 -1.37 -0.70
CA GLY A 99 -9.77 -2.45 -1.64
C GLY A 99 -11.08 -2.21 -2.38
N LEU A 100 -12.16 -1.89 -1.65
CA LEU A 100 -13.45 -1.54 -2.22
C LEU A 100 -13.37 -0.27 -3.08
N LEU A 101 -12.83 0.83 -2.56
CA LEU A 101 -12.77 2.11 -3.26
C LEU A 101 -12.01 2.01 -4.57
N LEU A 102 -10.79 1.47 -4.52
CA LEU A 102 -9.96 1.31 -5.72
C LEU A 102 -10.49 0.22 -6.65
N GLY A 103 -11.15 -0.82 -6.12
CA GLY A 103 -11.84 -1.81 -6.93
C GLY A 103 -13.00 -1.22 -7.74
N ILE A 104 -13.81 -0.35 -7.12
CA ILE A 104 -14.87 0.41 -7.81
C ILE A 104 -14.26 1.33 -8.87
N LEU A 105 -13.18 2.05 -8.52
CA LEU A 105 -12.50 2.94 -9.46
C LEU A 105 -11.98 2.18 -10.68
N SER A 106 -11.32 1.03 -10.48
CA SER A 106 -10.83 0.20 -11.57
C SER A 106 -11.96 -0.44 -12.39
N TYR A 107 -13.08 -0.80 -11.76
CA TYR A 107 -14.28 -1.25 -12.48
C TYR A 107 -14.81 -0.16 -13.43
N GLN A 108 -14.86 1.10 -12.97
CA GLN A 108 -15.40 2.22 -13.75
C GLN A 108 -14.43 2.71 -14.83
N THR A 109 -13.14 2.76 -14.52
CA THR A 109 -12.11 3.33 -15.40
C THR A 109 -11.43 2.30 -16.30
N LEU A 110 -11.64 1.01 -16.04
CA LEU A 110 -10.95 -0.11 -16.70
C LEU A 110 -9.42 0.04 -16.67
N SER A 111 -8.91 0.59 -15.57
CA SER A 111 -7.49 0.94 -15.41
C SER A 111 -6.98 0.57 -14.01
N ILE A 112 -5.71 0.16 -13.94
CA ILE A 112 -5.00 -0.10 -12.69
C ILE A 112 -4.22 1.12 -12.18
N TRP A 113 -3.98 2.12 -13.05
CA TRP A 113 -3.06 3.21 -12.76
C TRP A 113 -3.51 4.09 -11.59
N GLY A 114 -4.82 4.26 -11.40
CA GLY A 114 -5.36 4.95 -10.23
C GLY A 114 -4.95 4.26 -8.91
N GLY A 115 -5.02 2.92 -8.88
CA GLY A 115 -4.55 2.13 -7.74
C GLY A 115 -3.04 2.23 -7.55
N VAL A 116 -2.26 2.09 -8.64
CA VAL A 116 -0.79 2.17 -8.62
C VAL A 116 -0.31 3.49 -8.00
N LEU A 117 -0.85 4.62 -8.45
CA LEU A 117 -0.47 5.94 -7.95
C LEU A 117 -0.84 6.12 -6.47
N VAL A 118 -2.02 5.64 -6.06
CA VAL A 118 -2.48 5.74 -4.67
C VAL A 118 -1.64 4.88 -3.75
N HIS A 119 -1.36 3.63 -4.11
CA HIS A 119 -0.53 2.74 -3.30
C HIS A 119 0.91 3.21 -3.20
N LEU A 120 1.56 3.56 -4.31
CA LEU A 120 2.92 4.11 -4.28
C LEU A 120 2.99 5.38 -3.41
N GLY A 121 2.02 6.29 -3.61
CA GLY A 121 1.95 7.53 -2.85
C GLY A 121 1.78 7.30 -1.35
N ILE A 122 0.91 6.36 -0.94
CA ILE A 122 0.72 6.03 0.48
C ILE A 122 1.97 5.32 1.04
N ALA A 123 2.53 4.36 0.31
CA ALA A 123 3.69 3.60 0.75
C ALA A 123 4.89 4.50 1.04
N TRP A 124 5.27 5.36 0.10
CA TRP A 124 6.38 6.30 0.31
C TRP A 124 6.07 7.37 1.35
N LEU A 125 4.81 7.79 1.47
CA LEU A 125 4.40 8.70 2.54
C LEU A 125 4.56 8.06 3.93
N MET A 126 4.27 6.76 4.06
CA MET A 126 4.47 6.01 5.30
C MET A 126 5.96 5.85 5.64
N GLU A 127 6.79 5.50 4.65
CA GLU A 127 8.25 5.43 4.83
C GLU A 127 8.82 6.78 5.28
N MET A 128 8.43 7.88 4.62
CA MET A 128 8.89 9.22 4.96
C MET A 128 8.41 9.66 6.35
N ALA A 129 7.14 9.41 6.69
CA ALA A 129 6.60 9.75 8.00
C ALA A 129 7.31 8.98 9.12
N ALA A 130 7.54 7.68 8.94
CA ALA A 130 8.28 6.87 9.90
C ALA A 130 9.73 7.33 10.05
N TYR A 131 10.40 7.67 8.95
CA TYR A 131 11.76 8.19 8.98
C TYR A 131 11.85 9.50 9.78
N ILE A 132 10.92 10.43 9.57
CA ILE A 132 10.86 11.68 10.33
C ILE A 132 10.62 11.40 11.81
N SER A 133 9.60 10.59 12.16
CA SER A 133 9.28 10.25 13.56
C SER A 133 10.36 9.42 14.27
N TYR A 134 11.24 8.74 13.53
CA TYR A 134 12.36 8.01 14.12
C TYR A 134 13.53 8.93 14.51
N HIS A 135 13.67 10.07 13.83
CA HIS A 135 14.80 10.98 13.98
C HIS A 135 14.49 12.26 14.78
N PHE A 136 13.22 12.58 15.02
CA PHE A 136 12.75 13.76 15.76
C PHE A 136 11.71 13.37 16.81
#